data_AF-A0A515KPH4-F1
#
_entry.id   AF-A0A515KPH4-F1
#
_cell.length_a   1.000
_cell.length_b   1.000
_cell.length_c   1.000
_cell.angle_alpha   90.00
_cell.angle_beta   90.00
_cell.angle_gamma   90.00
#
_symmetry.space_group_name_H-M   'P 1'
#
loop_
_entity.id
_entity.type
_entity.pdbx_description
1 polymer ?
#
loop_
_entity_poly.entity_id
_entity_poly.type
_entity_poly.pdbx_seq_one_letter_code
_entity_poly.pdbx_strand_id
1 'polypeptide(L)'
;MIRSRHVRTVAQLGVVTIMAMMMGGCSSTGGGFGGGMFGGFGSDPVVEAPPPAAPELPASIRADEIVGRWGLASYMNPADRTRTENAARGQCKNPYIIGAGTSGGVIMHLADEATPQELRLKGSPSGKNYIGPAGPAGGEKDREIVSFDGRILVTRFIDKDAAVRYGNMVYIRCAPRA
;
A
#
# COMPACT_ATOMS: atom_id res chain seq x y z
N MET A 1 -5.00 27.11 -42.11
CA MET A 1 -3.70 26.88 -41.43
C MET A 1 -3.63 25.42 -41.02
N ILE A 2 -2.98 24.60 -41.83
CA ILE A 2 -2.91 23.14 -41.68
C ILE A 2 -1.58 22.83 -40.97
N ARG A 3 -1.64 22.36 -39.72
CA ARG A 3 -0.43 22.10 -38.90
C ARG A 3 -0.12 20.60 -38.93
N SER A 4 0.91 20.27 -39.70
CA SER A 4 1.48 18.94 -39.92
C SER A 4 1.93 18.28 -38.62
N ARG A 5 1.24 17.20 -38.25
CA ARG A 5 1.77 16.08 -37.46
C ARG A 5 2.39 15.14 -38.49
N HIS A 6 3.67 14.75 -38.34
CA HIS A 6 4.38 13.61 -39.01
C HIS A 6 5.84 13.92 -39.40
N VAL A 7 6.65 14.47 -38.49
CA VAL A 7 8.12 14.47 -38.66
C VAL A 7 8.77 14.25 -37.30
N ARG A 8 8.83 12.99 -36.84
CA ARG A 8 9.74 12.53 -35.76
C ARG A 8 9.82 11.01 -35.69
N THR A 9 9.76 10.38 -36.86
CA THR A 9 10.13 8.98 -37.04
C THR A 9 11.43 9.00 -37.83
N VAL A 10 12.38 8.14 -37.45
CA VAL A 10 13.68 7.90 -38.11
C VAL A 10 14.82 8.83 -37.66
N ALA A 11 15.54 8.42 -36.62
CA ALA A 11 17.01 8.45 -36.57
C ALA A 11 17.51 7.97 -35.20
N GLN A 12 17.81 6.68 -35.07
CA GLN A 12 19.00 6.17 -34.37
C GLN A 12 19.00 4.64 -34.45
N LEU A 13 19.71 4.14 -35.47
CA LEU A 13 20.14 2.76 -35.64
C LEU A 13 21.64 2.70 -35.38
N GLY A 14 22.07 1.64 -34.70
CA GLY A 14 23.45 1.14 -34.69
C GLY A 14 24.21 1.47 -33.42
N VAL A 15 24.49 0.47 -32.58
CA VAL A 15 25.72 -0.35 -32.67
C VAL A 15 25.48 -1.69 -31.97
N VAL A 16 25.71 -2.76 -32.71
CA VAL A 16 25.79 -4.16 -32.26
C VAL A 16 27.18 -4.39 -31.68
N THR A 17 27.30 -4.95 -30.48
CA THR A 17 28.51 -5.70 -30.12
C THR A 17 28.13 -6.95 -29.31
N ILE A 18 28.44 -8.09 -29.90
CA ILE A 18 28.33 -9.44 -29.35
C ILE A 18 29.50 -9.65 -28.39
N MET A 19 29.24 -10.16 -27.18
CA MET A 19 30.27 -10.87 -26.41
C MET A 19 29.64 -12.05 -25.67
N ALA A 20 29.89 -13.23 -26.22
CA ALA A 20 29.64 -14.53 -25.62
C ALA A 20 30.96 -15.10 -25.09
N MET A 21 30.85 -16.11 -24.21
CA MET A 21 31.91 -16.94 -23.59
C MET A 21 32.51 -16.29 -22.32
N MET A 22 32.59 -16.94 -21.16
CA MET A 22 32.93 -18.34 -20.89
C MET A 22 32.27 -18.88 -19.60
N MET A 23 31.75 -20.10 -19.67
CA MET A 23 31.67 -21.02 -18.52
C MET A 23 32.96 -21.83 -18.47
N GLY A 24 33.64 -21.84 -17.32
CA GLY A 24 34.82 -22.68 -17.07
C GLY A 24 35.58 -22.22 -15.84
N GLY A 25 35.52 -23.01 -14.76
CA GLY A 25 36.22 -22.68 -13.51
C GLY A 25 35.95 -23.67 -12.39
N CYS A 26 36.26 -24.95 -12.63
CA CYS A 26 36.40 -25.97 -11.60
C CYS A 26 37.62 -25.62 -10.73
N SER A 27 37.41 -25.18 -9.49
CA SER A 27 38.46 -25.14 -8.46
C SER A 27 38.42 -26.43 -7.65
N SER A 28 38.99 -27.49 -8.22
CA SER A 28 39.36 -28.71 -7.50
C SER A 28 40.89 -28.80 -7.45
N THR A 29 41.50 -28.23 -6.42
CA THR A 29 42.85 -28.60 -5.97
C THR A 29 43.01 -28.20 -4.50
N GLY A 30 43.14 -29.18 -3.61
CA GLY A 30 43.51 -28.91 -2.23
C GLY A 30 43.23 -30.01 -1.22
N GLY A 31 43.98 -31.12 -1.31
CA GLY A 31 44.38 -31.88 -0.11
C GLY A 31 43.47 -33.03 0.33
N GLY A 32 43.73 -34.23 -0.22
CA GLY A 32 43.51 -35.47 0.50
C GLY A 32 44.72 -35.79 1.38
N PHE A 33 44.51 -35.89 2.69
CA PHE A 33 45.28 -36.65 3.69
C PHE A 33 44.29 -36.78 4.87
N GLY A 34 43.64 -37.91 5.10
CA GLY A 34 44.26 -39.04 5.79
C GLY A 34 43.67 -39.13 7.20
N GLY A 35 42.87 -40.16 7.45
CA GLY A 35 42.44 -40.74 8.74
C GLY A 35 42.39 -39.86 9.99
N GLY A 36 41.19 -39.68 10.54
CA GLY A 36 41.00 -39.04 11.85
C GLY A 36 39.57 -39.17 12.35
N MET A 37 39.27 -40.33 12.93
CA MET A 37 38.09 -40.63 13.74
C MET A 37 38.01 -39.66 14.93
N PHE A 38 37.10 -38.67 14.93
CA PHE A 38 36.56 -38.03 16.14
C PHE A 38 35.20 -37.40 15.85
N GLY A 39 34.20 -37.80 16.63
CA GLY A 39 32.82 -37.30 16.55
C GLY A 39 32.70 -35.83 16.91
N GLY A 40 31.83 -35.14 16.19
CA GLY A 40 31.41 -33.78 16.47
C GLY A 40 29.95 -33.63 16.07
N PHE A 41 29.11 -33.41 17.06
CA PHE A 41 27.65 -33.39 16.96
C PHE A 41 27.17 -32.34 15.95
N GLY A 42 26.37 -32.78 14.98
CA GLY A 42 25.66 -31.91 14.06
C GLY A 42 24.75 -30.97 14.85
N SER A 43 25.04 -29.68 14.75
CA SER A 43 24.16 -28.61 15.22
C SER A 43 23.40 -28.12 13.99
N ASP A 44 22.23 -28.70 13.71
CA ASP A 44 21.30 -28.08 12.79
C ASP A 44 20.87 -26.73 13.37
N PRO A 45 20.93 -25.61 12.60
CA PRO A 45 20.35 -24.37 13.06
C PRO A 45 18.83 -24.57 13.16
N VAL A 46 18.30 -24.49 14.38
CA VAL A 46 16.86 -24.39 14.64
C VAL A 46 16.37 -23.14 13.92
N VAL A 47 15.68 -23.35 12.79
CA VAL A 47 14.91 -22.31 12.13
C VAL A 47 13.70 -22.04 13.03
N GLU A 48 13.82 -21.02 13.87
CA GLU A 48 12.71 -20.53 14.68
C GLU A 48 11.60 -20.05 13.73
N ALA A 49 10.49 -20.79 13.71
CA ALA A 49 9.33 -20.43 12.91
C ALA A 49 8.82 -19.06 13.38
N PRO A 50 8.57 -18.10 12.47
CA PRO A 50 8.05 -16.81 12.85
C PRO A 50 6.72 -16.99 13.61
N PRO A 51 6.50 -16.22 14.69
CA PRO A 51 5.29 -16.35 15.49
C PRO A 51 4.04 -16.17 14.61
N PRO A 52 2.97 -16.95 14.86
CA PRO A 52 1.74 -16.85 14.08
C PRO A 52 1.21 -15.42 14.14
N ALA A 53 0.90 -14.85 12.97
CA ALA A 53 0.35 -13.51 12.87
C ALA A 53 -0.88 -13.39 13.77
N ALA A 54 -0.90 -12.36 14.62
CA ALA A 54 -1.99 -12.14 15.55
C ALA A 54 -3.32 -12.09 14.76
N PRO A 55 -4.41 -12.70 15.27
CA PRO A 55 -5.70 -12.74 14.58
C PRO A 55 -6.18 -11.33 14.24
N GLU A 56 -6.66 -11.13 13.01
CA GLU A 56 -7.30 -9.88 12.60
C GLU A 56 -8.60 -9.69 13.41
N LEU A 57 -8.61 -8.69 14.30
CA LEU A 57 -9.85 -8.31 14.98
C LEU A 57 -10.78 -7.61 13.99
N PRO A 58 -12.09 -7.93 14.00
CA PRO A 58 -13.03 -7.25 13.14
C PRO A 58 -13.11 -5.76 13.50
N ALA A 59 -13.13 -4.90 12.49
CA ALA A 59 -13.41 -3.48 12.68
C ALA A 59 -14.86 -3.28 13.17
N SER A 60 -15.06 -2.25 14.00
CA SER A 60 -16.42 -1.81 14.35
C SER A 60 -17.11 -1.08 13.19
N ILE A 61 -16.32 -0.50 12.28
CA ILE A 61 -16.80 0.11 11.03
C ILE A 61 -16.78 -0.96 9.94
N ARG A 62 -17.94 -1.23 9.33
CA ARG A 62 -18.06 -2.22 8.26
C ARG A 62 -17.59 -1.64 6.92
N ALA A 63 -17.12 -2.51 6.03
CA ALA A 63 -16.64 -2.11 4.72
C ALA A 63 -17.73 -1.40 3.89
N ASP A 64 -18.96 -1.90 3.92
CA ASP A 64 -20.11 -1.36 3.21
C ASP A 64 -20.50 0.05 3.66
N GLU A 65 -20.25 0.42 4.91
CA GLU A 65 -20.52 1.76 5.42
C GLU A 65 -19.66 2.84 4.75
N ILE A 66 -18.45 2.49 4.30
CA ILE A 66 -17.53 3.42 3.65
C ILE A 66 -17.52 3.31 2.12
N VAL A 67 -18.15 2.28 1.54
CA VAL A 67 -18.31 2.15 0.08
C VAL A 67 -19.16 3.28 -0.46
N GLY A 68 -18.66 3.99 -1.47
CA GLY A 68 -19.41 5.02 -2.16
C GLY A 68 -18.58 6.11 -2.82
N ARG A 69 -19.25 7.23 -3.11
CA ARG A 69 -18.69 8.43 -3.75
C ARG A 69 -18.29 9.44 -2.69
N TRP A 70 -17.05 9.91 -2.76
CA TRP A 70 -16.46 10.79 -1.76
C TRP A 70 -15.80 12.00 -2.41
N GLY A 71 -16.04 13.18 -1.86
CA GLY A 71 -15.22 14.35 -2.08
C GLY A 71 -13.98 14.23 -1.20
N LEU A 72 -12.79 14.39 -1.77
CA LEU A 72 -11.52 14.14 -1.10
C LEU A 72 -10.68 15.42 -0.99
N ALA A 73 -10.12 15.67 0.19
CA ALA A 73 -9.08 16.66 0.42
C ALA A 73 -8.21 16.22 1.61
N SER A 74 -7.21 17.03 1.98
CA SER A 74 -6.41 16.75 3.17
C SER A 74 -5.94 18.02 3.88
N TYR A 75 -5.64 17.89 5.18
CA TYR A 75 -5.13 18.97 6.01
C TYR A 75 -4.02 18.48 6.96
N MET A 76 -3.04 19.35 7.19
CA MET A 76 -1.96 19.11 8.16
C MET A 76 -2.35 19.61 9.55
N ASN A 77 -2.74 20.88 9.64
CA ASN A 77 -3.13 21.51 10.89
C ASN A 77 -4.62 21.24 11.18
N PRO A 78 -4.98 20.70 12.36
CA PRO A 78 -6.38 20.51 12.75
C PRO A 78 -7.26 21.76 12.66
N ALA A 79 -6.69 22.97 12.81
CA ALA A 79 -7.41 24.23 12.66
C ALA A 79 -7.97 24.45 11.24
N ASP A 80 -7.39 23.80 10.22
CA ASP A 80 -7.84 23.88 8.83
C ASP A 80 -8.98 22.91 8.48
N ARG A 81 -9.42 22.08 9.43
CA ARG A 81 -10.38 20.99 9.17
C ARG A 81 -11.65 21.48 8.48
N THR A 82 -12.34 22.48 9.03
CA THR A 82 -13.62 22.97 8.48
C THR A 82 -13.46 23.54 7.07
N ARG A 83 -12.39 24.29 6.80
CA ARG A 83 -12.08 24.80 5.46
C ARG A 83 -11.87 23.64 4.47
N THR A 84 -11.16 22.61 4.90
CA THR A 84 -10.81 21.46 4.08
C THR A 84 -12.01 20.57 3.79
N GLU A 85 -12.91 20.38 4.76
CA GLU A 85 -14.19 19.68 4.55
C GLU A 85 -15.05 20.38 3.49
N ASN A 86 -15.08 21.72 3.48
CA ASN A 86 -15.78 22.49 2.45
C ASN A 86 -15.14 22.33 1.06
N ALA A 87 -13.81 22.32 0.99
CA ALA A 87 -13.08 22.05 -0.25
C ALA A 87 -13.33 20.63 -0.77
N ALA A 88 -13.30 19.62 0.11
CA ALA A 88 -13.61 18.23 -0.21
C ALA A 88 -15.03 18.11 -0.79
N ARG A 89 -16.02 18.78 -0.19
CA ARG A 89 -17.39 18.81 -0.72
C ARG A 89 -17.44 19.38 -2.15
N GLY A 90 -16.64 20.40 -2.45
CA GLY A 90 -16.49 20.96 -3.80
C GLY A 90 -15.94 19.96 -4.83
N GLN A 91 -15.19 18.95 -4.39
CA GLN A 91 -14.64 17.89 -5.26
C GLN A 91 -15.66 16.84 -5.69
N CYS A 92 -16.90 16.88 -5.18
CA CYS A 92 -17.92 15.89 -5.54
C CYS A 92 -18.33 15.86 -7.02
N LYS A 93 -17.89 16.84 -7.83
CA LYS A 93 -18.00 16.82 -9.29
C LYS A 93 -17.11 15.74 -9.92
N ASN A 94 -15.94 15.48 -9.34
CA ASN A 94 -15.03 14.39 -9.70
C ASN A 94 -14.66 13.58 -8.44
N PRO A 95 -15.58 12.74 -7.95
CA PRO A 95 -15.43 12.09 -6.65
C PRO A 95 -14.37 10.98 -6.68
N TYR A 96 -13.71 10.79 -5.54
CA TYR A 96 -13.00 9.56 -5.22
C TYR A 96 -14.00 8.44 -4.95
N ILE A 97 -13.82 7.29 -5.60
CA ILE A 97 -14.72 6.14 -5.47
C ILE A 97 -14.07 5.11 -4.57
N ILE A 98 -14.71 4.82 -3.44
CA ILE A 98 -14.38 3.66 -2.60
C ILE A 98 -15.31 2.53 -3.07
N GLY A 99 -14.75 1.55 -3.77
CA GLY A 99 -15.50 0.41 -4.30
C GLY A 99 -15.65 -0.70 -3.26
N ALA A 100 -16.62 -1.59 -3.44
CA ALA A 100 -16.71 -2.83 -2.68
C ALA A 100 -15.68 -3.83 -3.20
N GLY A 101 -14.91 -4.43 -2.28
CA GLY A 101 -13.99 -5.52 -2.59
C GLY A 101 -14.71 -6.86 -2.76
N THR A 102 -14.07 -7.79 -3.46
CA THR A 102 -14.63 -9.13 -3.71
C THR A 102 -14.55 -10.04 -2.48
N SER A 103 -13.64 -9.75 -1.57
CA SER A 103 -13.39 -10.51 -0.35
C SER A 103 -14.01 -9.87 0.89
N GLY A 104 -14.86 -8.86 0.72
CA GLY A 104 -15.49 -8.08 1.80
C GLY A 104 -14.65 -6.90 2.28
N GLY A 105 -13.59 -6.53 1.54
CA GLY A 105 -12.83 -5.32 1.75
C GLY A 105 -13.38 -4.11 0.99
N VAL A 106 -12.55 -3.09 0.83
CA VAL A 106 -12.82 -1.89 0.03
C VAL A 106 -11.72 -1.67 -0.99
N ILE A 107 -12.08 -1.21 -2.17
CA ILE A 107 -11.12 -0.88 -3.23
C ILE A 107 -10.66 0.57 -3.04
N MET A 108 -9.39 0.74 -2.69
CA MET A 108 -8.78 2.05 -2.41
C MET A 108 -7.29 2.06 -2.80
N HIS A 109 -6.73 3.24 -3.03
CA HIS A 109 -5.30 3.44 -3.23
C HIS A 109 -4.57 3.43 -1.90
N LEU A 110 -3.43 2.75 -1.82
CA LEU A 110 -2.45 2.96 -0.74
C LEU A 110 -1.79 4.34 -0.89
N ALA A 111 -0.94 4.72 0.07
CA ALA A 111 -0.07 5.88 -0.13
C ALA A 111 0.79 5.65 -1.37
N ASP A 112 0.87 6.65 -2.25
CA ASP A 112 1.74 6.66 -3.46
C ASP A 112 1.44 5.64 -4.56
N GLU A 113 0.54 4.69 -4.32
CA GLU A 113 0.16 3.70 -5.32
C GLU A 113 -0.85 4.27 -6.31
N ALA A 114 -0.53 4.20 -7.60
CA ALA A 114 -1.40 4.68 -8.68
C ALA A 114 -2.59 3.74 -8.96
N THR A 115 -2.46 2.47 -8.62
CA THR A 115 -3.50 1.46 -8.81
C THR A 115 -4.25 1.20 -7.51
N PRO A 116 -5.59 1.28 -7.52
CA PRO A 116 -6.37 0.90 -6.36
C PRO A 116 -6.30 -0.61 -6.16
N GLN A 117 -6.34 -1.04 -4.90
CA GLN A 117 -6.30 -2.44 -4.51
C GLN A 117 -7.34 -2.70 -3.41
N GLU A 118 -7.63 -3.98 -3.17
CA GLU A 118 -8.54 -4.36 -2.11
C GLU A 118 -7.86 -4.27 -0.74
N LEU A 119 -8.42 -3.44 0.13
CA LEU A 119 -7.97 -3.20 1.51
C LEU A 119 -9.00 -3.75 2.49
N ARG A 120 -8.53 -4.19 3.66
CA ARG A 120 -9.34 -4.70 4.77
C ARG A 120 -9.63 -3.60 5.78
N LEU A 121 -10.82 -3.68 6.37
CA LEU A 121 -11.18 -2.94 7.57
C LEU A 121 -10.77 -3.78 8.78
N LYS A 122 -9.90 -3.21 9.63
CA LYS A 122 -9.28 -3.92 10.75
C LYS A 122 -9.56 -3.19 12.06
N GLY A 123 -10.00 -3.91 13.08
CA GLY A 123 -10.14 -3.42 14.45
C GLY A 123 -8.86 -3.62 15.24
N SER A 124 -8.74 -2.94 16.38
CA SER A 124 -7.65 -3.15 17.33
C SER A 124 -8.18 -3.29 18.76
N PRO A 125 -7.42 -3.88 19.70
CA PRO A 125 -7.81 -3.96 21.10
C PRO A 125 -8.05 -2.58 21.75
N SER A 126 -7.45 -1.53 21.19
CA SER A 126 -7.63 -0.15 21.65
C SER A 126 -8.93 0.52 21.18
N GLY A 127 -9.76 -0.18 20.41
CA GLY A 127 -10.99 0.35 19.82
C GLY A 127 -10.78 1.19 18.55
N LYS A 128 -9.53 1.33 18.08
CA LYS A 128 -9.21 2.00 16.81
C LYS A 128 -9.50 1.10 15.60
N ASN A 129 -9.86 1.73 14.48
CA ASN A 129 -10.09 1.06 13.21
C ASN A 129 -9.05 1.50 12.17
N TYR A 130 -8.72 0.59 11.25
CA TYR A 130 -7.70 0.77 10.23
C TYR A 130 -8.19 0.31 8.86
N ILE A 131 -7.66 0.91 7.81
CA ILE A 131 -7.84 0.48 6.42
C ILE A 131 -6.46 0.19 5.84
N GLY A 132 -6.24 -1.02 5.35
CA GLY A 132 -4.95 -1.38 4.75
C GLY A 132 -4.91 -2.81 4.23
N PRO A 133 -3.75 -3.31 3.80
CA PRO A 133 -3.61 -4.69 3.33
C PRO A 133 -3.99 -5.70 4.41
N ALA A 134 -4.23 -6.95 3.99
CA ALA A 134 -4.39 -8.06 4.91
C ALA A 134 -3.16 -8.18 5.84
N GLY A 135 -3.40 -8.56 7.08
CA GLY A 135 -2.43 -8.58 8.17
C GLY A 135 -2.95 -7.84 9.42
N PRO A 136 -2.13 -7.75 10.48
CA PRO A 136 -2.53 -7.12 11.73
C PRO A 136 -2.92 -5.65 11.56
N ALA A 137 -3.75 -5.14 12.47
CA ALA A 137 -4.12 -3.74 12.52
C ALA A 137 -2.96 -2.85 12.97
N GLY A 138 -2.80 -1.69 12.35
CA GLY A 138 -1.72 -0.75 12.66
C GLY A 138 -0.41 -1.07 11.95
N GLY A 139 -0.46 -1.84 10.85
CA GLY A 139 0.69 -2.03 9.97
C GLY A 139 1.10 -0.72 9.29
N GLU A 140 2.34 -0.65 8.82
CA GLU A 140 2.91 0.56 8.22
C GLU A 140 2.12 1.07 7.00
N LYS A 141 1.58 0.14 6.20
CA LYS A 141 0.74 0.45 5.03
C LYS A 141 -0.71 0.78 5.38
N ASP A 142 -1.08 0.74 6.66
CA ASP A 142 -2.43 1.06 7.09
C ASP A 142 -2.62 2.59 7.17
N ARG A 143 -3.88 2.98 7.11
CA ARG A 143 -4.34 4.26 7.64
C ARG A 143 -5.30 4.01 8.81
N GLU A 144 -5.13 4.75 9.89
CA GLU A 144 -6.07 4.81 11.00
C GLU A 144 -7.29 5.61 10.57
N ILE A 145 -8.49 5.12 10.89
CA ILE A 145 -9.71 5.91 10.86
C ILE A 145 -9.76 6.73 12.14
N VAL A 146 -9.45 8.02 12.01
CA VAL A 146 -9.39 8.98 13.13
C VAL A 146 -10.81 9.32 13.60
N SER A 147 -11.75 9.45 12.67
CA SER A 147 -13.17 9.65 12.97
C SER A 147 -14.04 9.26 11.79
N PHE A 148 -15.23 8.73 12.07
CA PHE A 148 -16.24 8.44 11.06
C PHE A 148 -17.64 8.63 11.66
N ASP A 149 -18.51 9.38 10.98
CA ASP A 149 -19.89 9.66 11.41
C ASP A 149 -20.95 9.23 10.38
N GLY A 150 -20.56 8.41 9.40
CA GLY A 150 -21.40 8.02 8.26
C GLY A 150 -21.34 8.98 7.06
N ARG A 151 -20.96 10.25 7.27
CA ARG A 151 -20.91 11.29 6.22
C ARG A 151 -19.52 11.86 6.00
N ILE A 152 -18.71 11.94 7.05
CA ILE A 152 -17.35 12.44 7.08
C ILE A 152 -16.47 11.31 7.60
N LEU A 153 -15.55 10.87 6.77
CA LEU A 153 -14.50 9.92 7.14
C LEU A 153 -13.17 10.69 7.18
N VAL A 154 -12.47 10.64 8.31
CA VAL A 154 -11.13 11.20 8.46
C VAL A 154 -10.16 10.06 8.71
N THR A 155 -9.09 10.01 7.92
CA THR A 155 -8.05 8.99 8.06
C THR A 155 -6.67 9.61 8.14
N ARG A 156 -5.74 8.92 8.77
CA ARG A 156 -4.33 9.30 8.84
C ARG A 156 -3.46 8.07 8.56
N PHE A 157 -2.44 8.23 7.71
CA PHE A 157 -1.48 7.16 7.45
C PHE A 157 -0.69 6.79 8.72
N ILE A 158 -0.39 5.50 8.88
CA ILE A 158 0.45 5.01 9.97
C ILE A 158 1.93 5.21 9.65
N ASP A 159 2.33 4.95 8.41
CA ASP A 159 3.64 5.37 7.93
C ASP A 159 3.85 6.87 8.17
N LYS A 160 4.98 7.20 8.79
CA LYS A 160 5.29 8.56 9.25
C LYS A 160 5.56 9.49 8.09
N ASP A 161 6.22 9.00 7.04
CA ASP A 161 6.55 9.80 5.87
C ASP A 161 5.27 10.18 5.10
N ALA A 162 4.41 9.20 4.82
CA ALA A 162 3.09 9.42 4.23
C ALA A 162 2.23 10.33 5.10
N ALA A 163 2.26 10.19 6.43
CA ALA A 163 1.52 11.08 7.33
C ALA A 163 1.98 12.54 7.25
N VAL A 164 3.29 12.78 7.10
CA VAL A 164 3.85 14.14 6.94
C VAL A 164 3.56 14.72 5.55
N ARG A 165 3.51 13.91 4.49
CA ARG A 165 3.23 14.38 3.12
C ARG A 165 1.75 14.59 2.84
N TYR A 166 0.90 13.72 3.37
CA TYR A 166 -0.53 13.72 3.06
C TYR A 166 -1.41 14.28 4.19
N GLY A 167 -0.95 14.25 5.44
CA GLY A 167 -1.70 14.73 6.59
C GLY A 167 -2.92 13.87 6.90
N ASN A 168 -3.95 14.51 7.46
CA ASN A 168 -5.25 13.88 7.65
C ASN A 168 -6.03 13.99 6.34
N MET A 169 -6.34 12.85 5.75
CA MET A 169 -7.25 12.77 4.60
C MET A 169 -8.68 12.91 5.11
N VAL A 170 -9.47 13.74 4.44
CA VAL A 170 -10.89 13.91 4.72
C VAL A 170 -11.71 13.53 3.49
N TYR A 171 -12.67 12.64 3.71
CA TYR A 171 -13.61 12.16 2.73
C TYR A 171 -15.00 12.64 3.16
N ILE A 172 -15.68 13.37 2.28
CA ILE A 172 -17.07 13.83 2.48
C ILE A 172 -17.99 13.04 1.54
N ARG A 173 -19.03 12.40 2.06
CA ARG A 173 -20.05 11.72 1.23
C ARG A 173 -20.60 12.69 0.21
N CYS A 174 -20.51 12.32 -1.07
CA CYS A 174 -21.18 13.06 -2.13
C CYS A 174 -22.65 12.71 -2.17
N ALA A 175 -23.49 13.67 -2.56
CA ALA A 175 -24.90 13.42 -2.81
C ALA A 175 -25.07 12.31 -3.87
N PRO A 176 -26.15 11.50 -3.79
CA PRO A 176 -26.54 10.60 -4.86
C PRO A 176 -26.58 11.34 -6.20
N ARG A 177 -26.20 10.67 -7.29
CA ARG A 177 -26.44 11.25 -8.61
C ARG A 177 -27.95 11.34 -8.80
N ALA A 178 -28.43 12.52 -9.17
CA ALA A 178 -29.80 12.71 -9.66
C ALA A 178 -29.96 12.03 -11.03
#